data_AF-A0A537CH13-F1
#
_entry.id   AF-A0A537CH13-F1
#
_cell.length_a   1.000
_cell.length_b   1.000
_cell.length_c   1.000
_cell.angle_alpha   90.00
_cell.angle_beta   90.00
_cell.angle_gamma   90.00
#
_symmetry.space_group_name_H-M   'P 1'
#
loop_
_entity.id
_entity.type
_entity.pdbx_description
1 polymer ?
#
loop_
_entity_poly.entity_id
_entity_poly.type
_entity_poly.pdbx_seq_one_letter_code
_entity_poly.pdbx_strand_id
1 'polypeptide(L)'
;MEKRVFLLPLAWVVFGLGEVYGLRFLLGPIINIAPTISNDKPIGGSIFPVLFFNVATVLGVLAMSLYSLGLWSIDLSRRKDKADLGALLVLVTGGLLLWYVPLAFFFVVASIVYLLAVNIE
;
A
#
# COMPACT_ATOMS: atom_id res chain seq x y z
N MET A 1 -18.61 13.57 20.63
CA MET A 1 -17.78 14.11 19.53
C MET A 1 -16.32 14.25 19.93
N GLU A 2 -16.01 14.78 21.12
CA GLU A 2 -14.62 15.01 21.60
C GLU A 2 -13.67 13.83 21.39
N LYS A 3 -14.02 12.61 21.84
CA LYS A 3 -13.19 11.41 21.68
C LYS A 3 -12.87 11.05 20.21
N ARG A 4 -13.77 11.35 19.27
CA ARG A 4 -13.55 11.06 17.85
C ARG A 4 -12.58 12.06 17.24
N VAL A 5 -12.69 13.34 17.59
CA VAL A 5 -11.81 14.42 17.09
C VAL A 5 -10.34 14.18 17.46
N PHE A 6 -10.04 13.53 18.59
CA PHE A 6 -8.67 13.13 18.94
C PHE A 6 -8.03 12.11 17.97
N LEU A 7 -8.83 11.42 17.14
CA LEU A 7 -8.32 10.50 16.13
C LEU A 7 -7.71 11.24 14.94
N LEU A 8 -8.13 12.48 14.64
CA LEU A 8 -7.55 13.30 13.56
C LEU A 8 -6.03 13.48 13.72
N PRO A 9 -5.52 14.09 14.80
CA PRO A 9 -4.08 14.30 14.95
C PRO A 9 -3.33 12.96 14.95
N LEU A 10 -3.92 11.89 15.51
CA LEU A 10 -3.30 10.57 15.51
C LEU A 10 -3.21 9.96 14.11
N ALA A 11 -4.28 10.07 13.31
CA ALA A 11 -4.32 9.61 11.93
C ALA A 11 -3.32 10.37 11.04
N TRP A 12 -3.23 11.69 11.21
CA TRP A 12 -2.29 12.52 10.46
C TRP A 12 -0.83 12.30 10.88
N VAL A 13 -0.56 12.08 12.17
CA VAL A 13 0.78 11.73 12.66
C VAL A 13 1.21 10.36 12.15
N VAL A 14 0.33 9.34 12.23
CA VAL A 14 0.61 8.01 11.70
C VAL A 14 0.79 8.05 10.19
N PHE A 15 0.01 8.85 9.47
CA PHE A 15 0.18 9.07 8.05
C PHE A 15 1.52 9.72 7.71
N GLY A 16 1.84 10.87 8.30
CA GLY A 16 3.08 11.58 8.01
C GLY A 16 4.32 10.76 8.36
N LEU A 17 4.32 10.09 9.51
CA LEU A 17 5.42 9.19 9.88
C LEU A 17 5.47 7.96 8.96
N GLY A 18 4.33 7.33 8.71
CA GLY A 18 4.22 6.13 7.88
C GLY A 18 4.65 6.36 6.44
N GLU A 19 4.29 7.52 5.87
CA GLU A 19 4.72 7.94 4.54
C GLU A 19 6.23 8.16 4.51
N VAL A 20 6.80 8.90 5.47
CA VAL A 20 8.24 9.13 5.53
C VAL A 20 9.03 7.82 5.70
N TYR A 21 8.62 6.94 6.61
CA TYR A 21 9.30 5.67 6.84
C TYR A 21 9.06 4.67 5.69
N GLY A 22 7.86 4.63 5.14
CA GLY A 22 7.51 3.79 3.99
C GLY A 22 8.30 4.19 2.76
N LEU A 23 8.30 5.47 2.40
CA LEU A 23 9.09 5.99 1.29
C LEU A 23 10.59 5.78 1.53
N ARG A 24 11.11 5.94 2.76
CA ARG A 24 12.51 5.60 3.09
C ARG A 24 12.81 4.11 2.91
N PHE A 25 11.91 3.23 3.33
CA PHE A 25 12.08 1.79 3.16
C PHE A 25 12.11 1.40 1.68
N LEU A 26 11.25 2.02 0.87
CA LEU A 26 11.09 1.73 -0.54
C LEU A 26 12.18 2.35 -1.42
N LEU A 27 12.48 3.62 -1.20
CA LEU A 27 13.34 4.44 -2.05
C LEU A 27 14.75 4.64 -1.49
N GLY A 28 15.01 4.22 -0.25
CA GLY A 28 16.28 4.49 0.43
C GLY A 28 16.27 5.84 1.18
N PRO A 29 17.43 6.29 1.69
CA PRO A 29 17.52 7.51 2.51
C PRO A 29 17.03 8.75 1.75
N ILE A 30 15.92 9.35 2.20
CA ILE A 30 15.44 10.64 1.70
C ILE A 30 16.30 11.73 2.36
N ILE A 31 17.41 12.09 1.70
CA ILE A 31 18.28 13.21 2.05
C ILE A 31 17.97 14.40 1.13
N ASN A 32 17.94 15.61 1.69
CA ASN A 32 17.66 16.90 1.01
C ASN A 32 18.76 17.33 0.02
N ILE A 33 19.17 16.43 -0.87
CA ILE A 33 20.16 16.72 -1.90
C ILE A 33 19.58 16.11 -3.18
N ALA A 34 19.21 16.94 -4.14
CA ALA A 34 19.16 16.47 -5.51
C ALA A 34 20.60 16.05 -5.87
N PRO A 35 20.87 14.75 -5.96
CA PRO A 35 21.15 14.17 -7.26
C PRO A 35 20.53 12.76 -7.39
N THR A 36 20.36 12.33 -8.63
CA THR A 36 19.94 10.98 -9.05
C THR A 36 20.47 9.88 -8.13
N ILE A 37 19.60 9.35 -7.27
CA ILE A 37 19.88 8.17 -6.46
C ILE A 37 19.97 7.00 -7.44
N SER A 38 21.14 6.35 -7.54
CA SER A 38 21.22 5.00 -8.12
C SER A 38 20.43 4.09 -7.18
N ASN A 39 19.16 3.87 -7.50
CA ASN A 39 18.31 2.98 -6.72
C ASN A 39 18.66 1.54 -7.12
N ASP A 40 19.62 0.95 -6.41
CA ASP A 40 20.02 -0.46 -6.58
C ASP A 40 18.96 -1.46 -6.08
N LYS A 41 17.77 -0.99 -5.67
CA LYS A 41 16.65 -1.86 -5.35
C LYS A 41 15.88 -2.20 -6.63
N PRO A 42 15.63 -3.50 -6.92
CA PRO A 42 14.83 -3.93 -8.08
C PRO A 42 13.39 -3.37 -8.08
N ILE A 43 12.97 -2.79 -6.96
CA ILE A 43 11.62 -2.33 -6.64
C ILE A 43 11.37 -0.89 -7.13
N GLY A 44 12.42 -0.12 -7.44
CA GLY A 44 12.30 1.25 -7.98
C GLY A 44 11.60 1.35 -9.34
N GLY A 45 11.40 0.24 -10.03
CA GLY A 45 10.80 0.22 -11.38
C GLY A 45 9.28 0.03 -11.45
N SER A 46 8.59 -0.35 -10.35
CA SER A 46 7.15 -0.64 -10.42
C SER A 46 6.31 0.58 -10.04
N ILE A 47 6.01 1.42 -11.02
CA ILE A 47 5.15 2.61 -10.87
C ILE A 47 3.77 2.24 -10.29
N PHE A 48 3.18 1.11 -10.71
CA PHE A 48 1.82 0.72 -10.32
C PHE A 48 1.64 0.37 -8.83
N PRO A 49 2.47 -0.51 -8.22
CA PRO A 49 2.38 -0.80 -6.79
C PRO A 49 2.62 0.42 -5.88
N VAL A 50 3.55 1.31 -6.29
CA VAL A 50 3.85 2.55 -5.56
C VAL A 50 2.68 3.53 -5.64
N LEU A 51 2.10 3.74 -6.82
CA LEU A 51 0.92 4.59 -7.00
C LEU A 51 -0.28 4.05 -6.23
N PHE A 52 -0.51 2.73 -6.27
CA PHE A 52 -1.57 2.09 -5.50
C PHE A 52 -1.40 2.37 -4.00
N PHE A 53 -0.19 2.20 -3.46
CA PHE A 53 0.08 2.45 -2.04
C PHE A 53 -0.19 3.90 -1.65
N ASN A 54 0.31 4.87 -2.42
CA ASN A 54 0.10 6.29 -2.15
C ASN A 54 -1.40 6.66 -2.18
N VAL A 55 -2.13 6.22 -3.21
CA VAL A 55 -3.57 6.49 -3.32
C VAL A 55 -4.34 5.83 -2.18
N ALA A 56 -4.04 4.58 -1.86
CA ALA A 56 -4.69 3.86 -0.76
C ALA A 56 -4.44 4.55 0.60
N THR A 57 -3.24 5.07 0.80
CA THR A 57 -2.87 5.75 2.05
C THR A 57 -3.60 7.10 2.18
N VAL A 58 -3.66 7.89 1.10
CA VAL A 58 -4.44 9.14 1.07
C VAL A 58 -5.93 8.89 1.33
N LEU A 59 -6.50 7.86 0.68
CA LEU A 59 -7.90 7.48 0.90
C LEU A 59 -8.14 7.03 2.35
N GLY A 60 -7.18 6.33 2.96
CA GLY A 60 -7.23 5.93 4.37
C GLY A 60 -7.27 7.11 5.34
N VAL A 61 -6.45 8.14 5.10
CA VAL A 61 -6.46 9.38 5.91
C VAL A 61 -7.76 10.13 5.74
N LEU A 62 -8.26 10.22 4.51
CA LEU A 62 -9.51 10.90 4.20
C LEU A 62 -10.69 10.20 4.89
N ALA A 63 -10.75 8.87 4.78
CA ALA A 63 -11.67 8.00 5.50
C ALA A 63 -11.65 8.24 7.02
N MET A 64 -10.46 8.24 7.62
CA MET A 64 -10.29 8.43 9.06
C MET A 64 -10.67 9.85 9.50
N SER A 65 -10.39 10.85 8.66
CA SER A 65 -10.78 12.24 8.89
C SER A 65 -12.30 12.40 8.86
N LEU A 66 -12.98 11.80 7.87
CA LEU A 66 -14.45 11.77 7.79
C LEU A 66 -15.09 11.06 8.97
N TYR A 67 -14.50 9.95 9.42
CA TYR A 67 -14.95 9.22 10.61
C TYR A 67 -14.78 10.06 11.89
N SER A 68 -13.62 10.69 12.03
CA SER A 68 -13.28 11.55 13.17
C SER A 68 -14.18 12.78 13.28
N LEU A 69 -14.54 13.39 12.14
CA LEU A 69 -15.46 14.52 12.07
C LEU A 69 -16.92 14.11 12.30
N GLY A 70 -17.20 12.80 12.36
CA GLY A 70 -18.56 12.27 12.53
C GLY A 70 -19.41 12.34 11.25
N LEU A 71 -18.83 12.73 10.12
CA LEU A 71 -19.48 12.74 8.80
C LEU A 71 -19.68 11.32 8.28
N TRP A 72 -18.79 10.40 8.65
CA TRP A 72 -18.92 8.98 8.38
C TRP A 72 -19.06 8.19 9.69
N SER A 73 -20.10 7.37 9.79
CA SER A 73 -20.38 6.53 10.94
C SER A 73 -20.36 5.07 10.52
N ILE A 74 -19.40 4.32 11.04
CA ILE A 74 -19.32 2.88 10.87
C ILE A 74 -20.01 2.22 12.07
N ASP A 75 -21.04 1.43 11.81
CA ASP A 75 -21.76 0.66 12.81
C ASP A 75 -21.46 -0.84 12.63
N LEU A 76 -20.54 -1.34 13.46
CA LEU A 76 -20.13 -2.74 13.46
C LEU A 76 -21.26 -3.71 13.89
N SER A 77 -22.43 -3.23 14.31
CA SER A 77 -23.59 -4.12 14.50
C SER A 77 -24.26 -4.47 13.16
N ARG A 78 -24.09 -3.63 12.13
CA ARG A 78 -24.68 -3.82 10.81
C ARG A 78 -23.82 -4.76 9.97
N ARG A 79 -24.46 -5.77 9.39
CA ARG A 79 -23.80 -6.73 8.49
C ARG A 79 -23.20 -6.04 7.26
N LYS A 80 -23.83 -4.98 6.75
CA LYS A 80 -23.36 -4.21 5.60
C LYS A 80 -22.02 -3.54 5.89
N ASP A 81 -21.93 -2.77 6.97
CA ASP A 81 -20.72 -2.05 7.35
C ASP A 81 -19.54 -3.02 7.63
N LYS A 82 -19.82 -4.21 8.18
CA LYS A 82 -18.81 -5.28 8.30
C LYS A 82 -18.32 -5.79 6.95
N ALA A 83 -19.22 -6.00 5.99
CA ALA A 83 -18.88 -6.46 4.65
C ALA A 83 -18.07 -5.40 3.90
N ASP A 84 -18.44 -4.12 4.03
CA ASP A 84 -17.73 -3.00 3.43
C ASP A 84 -16.32 -2.86 4.02
N LEU A 85 -16.16 -2.98 5.35
CA LEU A 85 -14.84 -3.04 6.00
C LEU A 85 -14.01 -4.25 5.55
N GLY A 86 -14.65 -5.41 5.41
CA GLY A 86 -14.00 -6.62 4.92
C GLY A 86 -13.50 -6.46 3.48
N ALA A 87 -14.31 -5.87 2.60
CA ALA A 87 -13.92 -5.57 1.23
C ALA A 87 -12.74 -4.58 1.18
N LEU A 88 -12.74 -3.58 2.06
CA LEU A 88 -11.66 -2.60 2.18
C LEU A 88 -10.35 -3.26 2.65
N LEU A 89 -10.43 -4.17 3.60
CA LEU A 89 -9.29 -4.98 4.06
C LEU A 89 -8.73 -5.86 2.93
N VAL A 90 -9.61 -6.53 2.18
CA VAL A 90 -9.21 -7.36 1.03
C VAL A 90 -8.56 -6.51 -0.06
N LEU A 91 -9.10 -5.32 -0.36
CA LEU A 91 -8.54 -4.40 -1.33
C LEU A 91 -7.12 -3.96 -0.96
N VAL A 92 -6.91 -3.54 0.30
CA VAL A 92 -5.59 -3.10 0.78
C VAL A 92 -4.59 -4.26 0.78
N THR A 93 -5.00 -5.43 1.28
CA THR A 93 -4.15 -6.62 1.33
C THR A 93 -3.80 -7.11 -0.09
N GLY A 94 -4.77 -7.15 -0.99
CA GLY A 94 -4.57 -7.54 -2.38
C GLY A 94 -3.63 -6.59 -3.11
N GLY A 95 -3.77 -5.28 -2.90
CA GLY A 95 -2.85 -4.31 -3.49
C GLY A 95 -1.44 -4.34 -2.90
N LEU A 96 -1.27 -4.69 -1.62
CA LEU A 96 0.05 -5.01 -1.07
C LEU A 96 0.64 -6.27 -1.69
N LEU A 97 -0.16 -7.30 -1.98
CA LEU A 97 0.30 -8.51 -2.64
C LEU A 97 0.75 -8.26 -4.09
N LEU A 98 0.22 -7.23 -4.77
CA LEU A 98 0.70 -6.84 -6.11
C LEU A 98 2.19 -6.50 -6.14
N TRP A 99 2.78 -6.09 -5.01
CA TRP A 99 4.22 -5.85 -4.89
C TRP A 99 5.05 -7.12 -5.09
N TYR A 100 4.48 -8.29 -4.76
CA TYR A 100 5.15 -9.58 -4.83
C TYR A 100 4.79 -10.36 -6.09
N VAL A 101 3.84 -9.88 -6.89
CA VAL A 101 3.47 -10.50 -8.17
C VAL A 101 4.66 -10.65 -9.11
N PRO A 102 5.54 -9.64 -9.32
CA PRO A 102 6.72 -9.81 -10.16
C PRO A 102 7.66 -10.93 -9.67
N LEU A 103 7.84 -11.06 -8.35
CA LEU A 103 8.68 -12.09 -7.75
C LEU A 103 8.08 -13.49 -7.98
N ALA A 104 6.77 -13.65 -7.77
CA ALA A 104 6.08 -14.91 -8.02
C ALA A 104 6.07 -15.28 -9.51
N PHE A 105 5.87 -14.29 -10.39
CA PHE A 105 5.82 -14.50 -11.83
C PHE A 105 7.18 -14.85 -12.42
N PHE A 106 8.28 -14.35 -11.84
CA PHE A 106 9.64 -14.71 -12.25
C PHE A 106 9.88 -16.22 -12.23
N PHE A 107 9.46 -16.93 -11.16
CA PHE A 107 9.61 -18.38 -11.07
C PHE A 107 8.78 -19.13 -12.11
N VAL A 108 7.59 -18.61 -12.45
CA VAL A 108 6.74 -19.18 -13.51
C VAL A 108 7.40 -19.00 -14.88
N VAL A 109 7.97 -17.83 -15.18
CA VAL A 109 8.71 -17.60 -16.42
C VAL A 109 9.95 -18.50 -16.48
N ALA A 110 10.71 -18.59 -15.39
CA ALA A 110 11.88 -19.44 -15.31
C ALA A 110 11.55 -20.93 -15.54
N SER A 111 10.43 -21.43 -14.98
CA SER A 111 10.00 -22.81 -15.19
C SER A 111 9.52 -23.05 -16.62
N ILE A 112 8.81 -22.10 -17.23
CA ILE A 112 8.41 -22.18 -18.66
C ILE A 112 9.65 -22.22 -19.56
N VAL A 113 10.64 -21.36 -19.31
CA VAL A 113 11.91 -21.35 -20.07
C VAL A 113 12.63 -22.68 -19.93
N TYR A 114 12.72 -23.23 -18.72
CA TYR A 114 13.30 -24.56 -18.49
C TYR A 114 12.55 -25.66 -19.24
N LEU A 115 11.22 -25.70 -19.13
CA LEU A 115 10.39 -26.69 -19.82
C LEU A 115 10.51 -26.59 -21.34
N LEU A 116 10.59 -25.38 -21.89
CA LEU A 116 10.85 -25.16 -23.31
C LEU A 116 12.26 -25.62 -23.69
N ALA A 117 13.28 -25.29 -22.90
CA ALA A 117 14.67 -25.67 -23.16
C ALA A 117 14.88 -27.19 -23.16
N VAL A 118 14.20 -27.92 -22.27
CA VAL A 118 14.28 -29.39 -22.17
C VAL A 118 13.45 -30.10 -23.24
N ASN A 119 12.40 -29.45 -23.79
CA ASN A 119 11.60 -30.00 -24.89
C ASN A 119 12.18 -29.73 -26.29
N ILE A 120 13.29 -29.00 -26.40
CA ILE A 120 14.03 -28.84 -27.66
C ILE A 120 15.07 -29.97 -27.72
N GLU A 121 14.58 -31.18 -27.97
CA GLU A 121 15.32 -32.32 -28.53
C GLU A 121 14.66 -32.75 -29.84
#